data_AF-A0A503T7U1-F1
#
_entry.id   AF-A0A503T7U1-F1
#
_cell.length_a   1.000
_cell.length_b   1.000
_cell.length_c   1.000
_cell.angle_alpha   90.00
_cell.angle_beta   90.00
_cell.angle_gamma   90.00
#
_symmetry.space_group_name_H-M   'P 1'
#
loop_
_entity.id
_entity.type
_entity.pdbx_description
1 polymer ?
#
loop_
_entity_poly.entity_id
_entity_poly.type
_entity_poly.pdbx_seq_one_letter_code
_entity_poly.pdbx_strand_id
1 'polypeptide(L)'
;MNYPKGHHPGAVWRKTDFQIHTPRDAGWTGGGGLPGGSEEKELAREAWADEFVAACLKRDIGAIAITDHHDIVMYPYVARAIERSHTAKPTLWLLPGMEVTCNDSVQCLILFDQGTPTGVIGRLFGMMPRVPAPDPHAAKAPQASLCGKDIEDLLGSIFQDDMLKGGISRCLMPAGVATRIF
;
A
#
# COMPACT_ATOMS: atom_id res chain seq x y z
N MET A 1 -6.82 37.50 -7.70
CA MET A 1 -5.98 37.40 -6.48
C MET A 1 -4.92 36.34 -6.75
N ASN A 2 -3.63 36.67 -6.58
CA ASN A 2 -2.56 35.68 -6.63
C ASN A 2 -2.40 35.09 -5.22
N TYR A 3 -2.81 33.84 -5.03
CA TYR A 3 -2.49 33.11 -3.82
C TYR A 3 -1.08 32.51 -3.96
N PRO A 4 -0.27 32.46 -2.88
CA PRO A 4 0.95 31.67 -2.88
C PRO A 4 0.64 30.25 -3.35
N LYS A 5 1.54 29.64 -4.14
CA LYS A 5 1.36 28.26 -4.63
C LYS A 5 1.03 27.35 -3.45
N GLY A 6 -0.16 26.74 -3.45
CA GLY A 6 -0.64 25.92 -2.33
C GLY A 6 -1.70 26.53 -1.42
N HIS A 7 -1.89 27.83 -1.47
CA HIS A 7 -2.75 28.54 -0.51
C HIS A 7 -4.03 29.05 -1.18
N HIS A 8 -4.48 28.36 -2.24
CA HIS A 8 -5.76 28.67 -2.85
C HIS A 8 -6.89 28.32 -1.87
N PRO A 9 -7.88 29.20 -1.67
CA PRO A 9 -9.05 28.87 -0.87
C PRO A 9 -9.71 27.58 -1.37
N GLY A 10 -9.94 26.63 -0.47
CA GLY A 10 -10.50 25.30 -0.79
C GLY A 10 -9.47 24.18 -0.97
N ALA A 11 -8.17 24.47 -1.00
CA ALA A 11 -7.12 23.44 -0.98
C ALA A 11 -6.65 23.16 0.45
N VAL A 12 -6.49 21.87 0.79
CA VAL A 12 -5.93 21.43 2.08
C VAL A 12 -4.65 20.65 1.82
N TRP A 13 -3.57 21.05 2.48
CA TRP A 13 -2.32 20.28 2.48
C TRP A 13 -2.42 19.12 3.47
N ARG A 14 -2.03 17.93 3.02
CA ARG A 14 -1.90 16.74 3.86
C ARG A 14 -0.47 16.23 3.74
N LYS A 15 0.17 15.96 4.87
CA LYS A 15 1.44 15.23 4.90
C LYS A 15 1.16 13.77 4.56
N THR A 16 1.93 13.19 3.65
CA THR A 16 1.65 11.86 3.11
C THR A 16 2.86 10.95 3.17
N ASP A 17 2.60 9.66 3.28
CA ASP A 17 3.61 8.61 3.06
C ASP A 17 3.00 7.47 2.25
N PHE A 18 3.41 7.35 0.98
CA PHE A 18 2.86 6.37 0.05
C PHE A 18 3.79 5.20 -0.23
N GLN A 19 4.94 5.12 0.44
CA GLN A 19 5.87 4.01 0.30
C GLN A 19 6.14 3.37 1.66
N ILE A 20 5.14 2.62 2.14
CA ILE A 20 5.18 1.99 3.46
C ILE A 20 5.24 0.49 3.32
N HIS A 21 6.29 -0.09 3.88
CA HIS A 21 6.44 -1.52 4.06
C HIS A 21 6.03 -1.94 5.48
N THR A 22 5.42 -3.10 5.59
CA THR A 22 5.03 -3.76 6.83
C THR A 22 6.06 -4.84 7.17
N PRO A 23 6.00 -5.42 8.39
CA PRO A 23 6.84 -6.55 8.74
C PRO A 23 6.65 -7.81 7.88
N ARG A 24 5.59 -7.87 7.06
CA ARG A 24 5.47 -8.91 6.05
C ARG A 24 6.46 -8.74 4.92
N ASP A 25 6.90 -7.53 4.62
CA ASP A 25 7.84 -7.31 3.52
C ASP A 25 9.12 -8.13 3.74
N ALA A 26 9.58 -8.78 2.67
CA ALA A 26 10.72 -9.66 2.73
C ALA A 26 12.01 -8.90 3.10
N GLY A 27 12.10 -7.63 2.71
CA GLY A 27 13.19 -6.70 3.04
C GLY A 27 13.08 -6.06 4.43
N TRP A 28 12.01 -6.31 5.19
CA TRP A 28 11.84 -5.73 6.52
C TRP A 28 12.94 -6.15 7.50
N THR A 29 13.64 -5.17 8.07
CA THR A 29 14.74 -5.38 9.03
C THR A 29 14.34 -5.12 10.49
N GLY A 30 13.13 -4.65 10.75
CA GLY A 30 12.67 -4.24 12.09
C GLY A 30 12.28 -5.39 13.04
N GLY A 31 12.50 -6.65 12.67
CA GLY A 31 12.18 -7.83 13.50
C GLY A 31 11.22 -8.83 12.83
N GLY A 32 10.50 -9.59 13.65
CA GLY A 32 9.65 -10.72 13.23
C GLY A 32 8.57 -10.35 12.21
N GLY A 33 8.17 -11.34 11.40
CA GLY A 33 7.08 -11.17 10.43
C GLY A 33 5.70 -11.18 11.09
N LEU A 34 4.66 -11.06 10.27
CA LEU A 34 3.26 -11.08 10.69
C LEU A 34 2.57 -12.31 10.08
N PRO A 35 2.76 -13.52 10.65
CA PRO A 35 2.06 -14.72 10.20
C PRO A 35 0.57 -14.61 10.49
N GLY A 36 -0.23 -15.46 9.84
CA GLY A 36 -1.68 -15.52 10.01
C GLY A 36 -2.16 -16.93 10.28
N GLY A 37 -3.49 -17.11 10.29
CA GLY A 37 -4.12 -18.43 10.31
C GLY A 37 -4.39 -19.04 11.70
N SER A 38 -4.06 -18.34 12.78
CA SER A 38 -4.57 -18.62 14.12
C SER A 38 -5.09 -17.33 14.76
N GLU A 39 -6.03 -17.43 15.68
CA GLU A 39 -6.61 -16.26 16.37
C GLU A 39 -5.53 -15.36 16.99
N GLU A 40 -4.55 -15.95 17.68
CA GLU A 40 -3.40 -15.23 18.25
C GLU A 40 -2.62 -14.43 17.20
N LYS A 41 -2.40 -15.02 16.02
CA LYS A 41 -1.66 -14.37 14.93
C LYS A 41 -2.48 -13.26 14.26
N GLU A 42 -3.79 -13.45 14.12
CA GLU A 42 -4.69 -12.41 13.63
C GLU A 42 -4.75 -11.24 14.62
N LEU A 43 -4.79 -11.51 15.93
CA LEU A 43 -4.70 -10.48 16.97
C LEU A 43 -3.36 -9.71 16.93
N ALA A 44 -2.24 -10.39 16.66
CA ALA A 44 -0.94 -9.72 16.50
C ALA A 44 -0.91 -8.77 15.29
N ARG A 45 -1.58 -9.13 14.18
CA ARG A 45 -1.72 -8.24 13.01
C ARG A 45 -2.58 -7.02 13.30
N GLU A 46 -3.68 -7.20 14.05
CA GLU A 46 -4.52 -6.10 14.50
C GLU A 46 -3.77 -5.16 15.44
N ALA A 47 -3.03 -5.71 16.41
CA ALA A 47 -2.22 -4.93 17.35
C ALA A 47 -1.15 -4.09 16.62
N TRP A 48 -0.42 -4.70 15.68
CA TRP A 48 0.53 -3.96 14.85
C TRP A 48 -0.15 -2.83 14.06
N ALA A 49 -1.32 -3.09 13.47
CA ALA A 49 -2.05 -2.09 12.70
C ALA A 49 -2.51 -0.91 13.57
N ASP A 50 -2.98 -1.18 14.79
CA ASP A 50 -3.35 -0.14 15.76
C ASP A 50 -2.14 0.72 16.17
N GLU A 51 -1.00 0.10 16.45
CA GLU A 51 0.26 0.80 16.76
C GLU A 51 0.73 1.67 15.60
N PHE A 52 0.67 1.13 14.38
CA PHE A 52 1.05 1.84 13.16
C PHE A 52 0.15 3.07 12.90
N VAL A 53 -1.17 2.92 13.04
CA VAL A 53 -2.12 4.05 12.92
C VAL A 53 -1.86 5.11 13.99
N ALA A 54 -1.64 4.71 15.24
CA ALA A 54 -1.27 5.65 16.31
C ALA A 54 0.05 6.39 16.00
N ALA A 55 1.02 5.69 15.42
CA ALA A 55 2.28 6.27 14.98
C ALA A 55 2.12 7.29 13.84
N CYS A 56 1.18 7.05 12.91
CA CYS A 56 0.83 8.01 11.84
C CYS A 56 0.21 9.28 12.41
N LEU A 57 -0.77 9.14 13.32
CA LEU A 57 -1.43 10.27 13.98
C LEU A 57 -0.42 11.13 14.76
N LYS A 58 0.48 10.49 15.53
CA LYS A 58 1.53 11.19 16.28
C LYS A 58 2.47 12.03 15.39
N ARG A 59 2.56 11.69 14.09
CA ARG A 59 3.45 12.34 13.11
C ARG A 59 2.71 13.32 12.19
N ASP A 60 1.43 13.56 12.46
CA ASP A 60 0.52 14.38 11.64
C ASP A 60 0.47 13.91 10.17
N ILE A 61 0.59 12.60 9.93
CA ILE A 61 0.40 12.03 8.58
C ILE A 61 -1.10 11.99 8.31
N GLY A 62 -1.52 12.59 7.19
CA GLY A 62 -2.92 12.73 6.79
C GLY A 62 -3.34 11.84 5.61
N ALA A 63 -2.41 11.19 4.94
CA ALA A 63 -2.69 10.13 3.97
C ALA A 63 -1.53 9.11 3.89
N ILE A 64 -1.87 7.83 3.78
CA ILE A 64 -0.92 6.73 3.68
C ILE A 64 -1.29 5.73 2.59
N ALA A 65 -0.31 4.96 2.13
CA ALA A 65 -0.54 3.75 1.36
C ALA A 65 0.33 2.60 1.92
N ILE A 66 -0.26 1.41 2.06
CA ILE A 66 0.50 0.19 2.37
C ILE A 66 0.93 -0.42 1.05
N THR A 67 2.24 -0.52 0.82
CA THR A 67 2.85 -0.85 -0.47
C THR A 67 3.97 -1.87 -0.30
N ASP A 68 3.68 -2.98 0.37
CA ASP A 68 4.62 -4.11 0.44
C ASP A 68 4.99 -4.59 -0.97
N HIS A 69 6.19 -5.16 -1.12
CA HIS A 69 6.61 -5.78 -2.37
C HIS A 69 5.70 -6.95 -2.71
N HIS A 70 4.94 -6.81 -3.80
CA HIS A 70 4.04 -7.86 -4.30
C HIS A 70 3.07 -8.43 -3.25
N ASP A 71 2.72 -7.66 -2.22
CA ASP A 71 1.82 -8.08 -1.14
C ASP A 71 0.82 -6.97 -0.79
N ILE A 72 -0.39 -7.36 -0.40
CA ILE A 72 -1.50 -6.49 0.01
C ILE A 72 -2.14 -6.97 1.33
N VAL A 73 -1.63 -8.05 1.94
CA VAL A 73 -2.26 -8.75 3.06
C VAL A 73 -2.49 -7.84 4.27
N MET A 74 -1.60 -6.88 4.56
CA MET A 74 -1.77 -6.00 5.73
C MET A 74 -2.76 -4.85 5.52
N TYR A 75 -3.11 -4.50 4.28
CA TYR A 75 -4.02 -3.38 4.01
C TYR A 75 -5.36 -3.47 4.77
N PRO A 76 -6.07 -4.63 4.78
CA PRO A 76 -7.33 -4.74 5.50
C PRO A 76 -7.22 -4.55 7.02
N TYR A 77 -6.09 -4.90 7.63
CA TYR A 77 -5.88 -4.72 9.07
C TYR A 77 -5.69 -3.24 9.41
N VAL A 78 -4.91 -2.51 8.60
CA VAL A 78 -4.76 -1.06 8.74
C VAL A 78 -6.08 -0.34 8.50
N ALA A 79 -6.86 -0.78 7.50
CA ALA A 79 -8.20 -0.23 7.25
C ALA A 79 -9.13 -0.41 8.47
N ARG A 80 -9.13 -1.60 9.10
CA ARG A 80 -9.91 -1.84 10.33
C ARG A 80 -9.41 -1.04 11.52
N ALA A 81 -8.10 -0.89 11.69
CA ALA A 81 -7.52 -0.06 12.75
C ALA A 81 -7.94 1.42 12.62
N ILE A 82 -7.95 1.96 11.40
CA ILE A 82 -8.46 3.31 11.12
C ILE A 82 -9.94 3.41 11.47
N GLU A 83 -10.76 2.43 11.06
CA GLU A 83 -12.20 2.42 11.31
C GLU A 83 -12.54 2.37 12.82
N ARG A 84 -11.76 1.64 13.63
CA ARG A 84 -11.89 1.60 15.09
C ARG A 84 -11.46 2.90 15.79
N SER A 85 -10.58 3.69 15.16
CA SER A 85 -10.03 4.91 15.75
C SER A 85 -10.86 6.14 15.39
N HIS A 86 -11.58 6.67 16.39
CA HIS A 86 -12.37 7.91 16.25
C HIS A 86 -11.55 9.12 15.78
N THR A 87 -10.22 9.12 16.04
CA THR A 87 -9.32 10.19 15.60
C THR A 87 -8.82 9.94 14.17
N ALA A 88 -8.45 8.70 13.83
CA ALA A 88 -7.92 8.39 12.50
C ALA A 88 -9.00 8.40 11.43
N LYS A 89 -10.18 7.81 11.71
CA LYS A 89 -11.28 7.67 10.74
C LYS A 89 -11.61 8.96 9.96
N PRO A 90 -11.76 10.14 10.57
CA PRO A 90 -12.03 11.38 9.83
C PRO A 90 -10.78 12.05 9.24
N THR A 91 -9.56 11.67 9.65
CA THR A 91 -8.34 12.45 9.38
C THR A 91 -7.28 11.74 8.55
N LEU A 92 -7.16 10.41 8.63
CA LEU A 92 -6.14 9.62 7.98
C LEU A 92 -6.71 8.89 6.76
N TRP A 93 -6.27 9.28 5.57
CA TRP A 93 -6.65 8.58 4.35
C TRP A 93 -5.77 7.35 4.14
N LEU A 94 -6.37 6.25 3.71
CA LEU A 94 -5.66 5.01 3.40
C LEU A 94 -5.95 4.62 1.96
N LEU A 95 -4.90 4.61 1.14
CA LEU A 95 -4.93 4.05 -0.20
C LEU A 95 -4.41 2.61 -0.14
N PRO A 96 -5.16 1.61 -0.64
CA PRO A 96 -4.55 0.32 -0.93
C PRO A 96 -3.45 0.48 -1.97
N GLY A 97 -2.35 -0.25 -1.85
CA GLY A 97 -1.30 -0.20 -2.85
C GLY A 97 -0.38 -1.41 -2.86
N MET A 98 0.52 -1.44 -3.84
CA MET A 98 1.52 -2.48 -3.98
C MET A 98 2.76 -1.91 -4.65
N GLU A 99 3.93 -2.27 -4.16
CA GLU A 99 5.18 -2.01 -4.87
C GLU A 99 5.46 -3.18 -5.82
N VAL A 100 5.64 -2.88 -7.10
CA VAL A 100 5.88 -3.87 -8.15
C VAL A 100 7.25 -3.64 -8.77
N THR A 101 8.07 -4.70 -8.78
CA THR A 101 9.35 -4.74 -9.51
C THR A 101 9.14 -5.27 -10.93
N CYS A 102 9.43 -4.44 -11.93
CA CYS A 102 9.28 -4.71 -13.36
C CYS A 102 10.57 -5.28 -13.98
N ASN A 103 10.47 -5.90 -15.17
CA ASN A 103 11.59 -6.56 -15.86
C ASN A 103 12.68 -5.59 -16.33
N ASP A 104 12.32 -4.35 -16.63
CA ASP A 104 13.18 -3.24 -17.05
C ASP A 104 13.91 -2.55 -15.88
N SER A 105 13.96 -3.23 -14.72
CA SER A 105 14.58 -2.73 -13.48
C SER A 105 13.90 -1.51 -12.88
N VAL A 106 12.64 -1.23 -13.26
CA VAL A 106 11.81 -0.20 -12.63
C VAL A 106 11.02 -0.78 -11.46
N GLN A 107 10.98 -0.07 -10.34
CA GLN A 107 9.99 -0.28 -9.29
C GLN A 107 8.92 0.81 -9.36
N CYS A 108 7.66 0.41 -9.29
CA CYS A 108 6.54 1.34 -9.33
C CYS A 108 5.54 1.07 -8.19
N LEU A 109 4.96 2.15 -7.67
CA LEU A 109 3.83 2.09 -6.75
C LEU A 109 2.53 2.09 -7.56
N ILE A 110 1.72 1.06 -7.35
CA ILE A 110 0.33 1.03 -7.85
C ILE A 110 -0.57 1.36 -6.67
N LEU A 111 -1.22 2.52 -6.72
CA LEU A 111 -2.13 2.99 -5.69
C LEU A 111 -3.57 2.90 -6.19
N PHE A 112 -4.43 2.30 -5.38
CA PHE A 112 -5.86 2.18 -5.65
C PHE A 112 -6.63 3.26 -4.88
N ASP A 113 -7.82 3.57 -5.36
CA ASP A 113 -8.74 4.45 -4.66
C ASP A 113 -9.14 3.84 -3.31
N GLN A 114 -9.36 4.71 -2.33
CA GLN A 114 -9.81 4.31 -1.01
C GLN A 114 -11.12 3.51 -1.12
N GLY A 115 -11.19 2.37 -0.44
CA GLY A 115 -12.35 1.49 -0.45
C GLY A 115 -12.40 0.49 -1.61
N THR A 116 -11.41 0.49 -2.51
CA THR A 116 -11.28 -0.56 -3.52
C THR A 116 -11.25 -1.94 -2.85
N PRO A 117 -12.15 -2.87 -3.21
CA PRO A 117 -12.19 -4.19 -2.59
C PRO A 117 -10.91 -4.98 -2.87
N THR A 118 -10.42 -5.75 -1.88
CA THR A 118 -9.21 -6.58 -2.04
C THR A 118 -9.33 -7.62 -3.16
N GLY A 119 -10.53 -8.13 -3.42
CA GLY A 119 -10.78 -9.02 -4.56
C GLY A 119 -10.55 -8.36 -5.93
N VAL A 120 -10.77 -7.04 -6.04
CA VAL A 120 -10.46 -6.26 -7.25
C VAL A 120 -8.95 -6.06 -7.35
N ILE A 121 -8.30 -5.66 -6.25
CA ILE A 121 -6.83 -5.49 -6.20
C ILE A 121 -6.11 -6.79 -6.56
N GLY A 122 -6.63 -7.94 -6.10
CA GLY A 122 -6.07 -9.26 -6.38
C GLY A 122 -5.99 -9.61 -7.87
N ARG A 123 -6.74 -8.92 -8.74
CA ARG A 123 -6.62 -9.09 -10.20
C ARG A 123 -5.24 -8.73 -10.72
N LEU A 124 -4.51 -7.85 -10.02
CA LEU A 124 -3.15 -7.46 -10.35
C LEU A 124 -2.20 -8.66 -10.39
N PHE A 125 -2.38 -9.67 -9.52
CA PHE A 125 -1.57 -10.89 -9.55
C PHE A 125 -1.72 -11.67 -10.87
N GLY A 126 -2.90 -11.63 -11.49
CA GLY A 126 -3.12 -12.22 -12.82
C GLY A 126 -2.38 -11.49 -13.94
N MET A 127 -1.93 -10.26 -13.70
CA MET A 127 -1.18 -9.43 -14.66
C MET A 127 0.33 -9.57 -14.51
N MET A 128 0.80 -10.17 -13.40
CA MET A 128 2.20 -10.38 -13.05
C MET A 128 2.56 -11.88 -13.16
N PRO A 129 2.85 -12.41 -14.37
CA PRO A 129 2.95 -13.86 -14.61
C PRO A 129 4.05 -14.57 -13.82
N ARG A 130 5.01 -13.85 -13.24
CA ARG A 130 6.11 -14.41 -12.43
C ARG A 130 5.93 -14.21 -10.93
N VAL A 131 4.86 -13.56 -10.51
CA VAL A 131 4.58 -13.22 -9.11
C VAL A 131 3.27 -13.88 -8.71
N PRO A 132 3.30 -15.02 -8.00
CA PRO A 132 2.09 -15.61 -7.47
C PRO A 132 1.50 -14.70 -6.38
N ALA A 133 0.19 -14.82 -6.15
CA ALA A 133 -0.42 -14.22 -4.97
C ALA A 133 0.26 -14.78 -3.69
N PRO A 134 0.58 -13.92 -2.71
CA PRO A 134 1.28 -14.35 -1.50
C PRO A 134 0.39 -15.23 -0.64
N ASP A 135 1.00 -16.18 0.09
CA ASP A 135 0.31 -16.93 1.14
C ASP A 135 -0.08 -15.96 2.28
N PRO A 136 -1.39 -15.75 2.54
CA PRO A 136 -1.85 -14.85 3.58
C PRO A 136 -1.48 -15.31 4.99
N HIS A 137 -1.04 -16.56 5.19
CA HIS A 137 -0.67 -17.11 6.50
C HIS A 137 0.85 -17.13 6.76
N ALA A 138 1.67 -17.01 5.71
CA ALA A 138 3.12 -16.91 5.83
C ALA A 138 3.53 -15.72 6.70
N ALA A 139 4.67 -15.80 7.40
CA ALA A 139 5.15 -14.70 8.24
C ALA A 139 5.60 -13.49 7.41
N LYS A 140 6.17 -13.75 6.25
CA LYS A 140 6.64 -12.75 5.30
C LYS A 140 6.14 -13.08 3.89
N ALA A 141 6.02 -12.06 3.06
CA ALA A 141 5.89 -12.20 1.63
C ALA A 141 7.14 -12.88 1.05
N PRO A 142 7.03 -13.52 -0.13
CA PRO A 142 8.19 -13.95 -0.90
C PRO A 142 9.14 -12.78 -1.16
N GLN A 143 10.43 -13.07 -1.37
CA GLN A 143 11.37 -12.07 -1.87
C GLN A 143 10.86 -11.52 -3.21
N ALA A 144 10.94 -10.19 -3.37
CA ALA A 144 10.51 -9.52 -4.58
C ALA A 144 11.22 -10.10 -5.80
N SER A 145 10.44 -10.44 -6.83
CA SER A 145 10.93 -10.97 -8.10
C SER A 145 10.42 -10.13 -9.26
N LEU A 146 11.06 -10.19 -10.42
CA LEU A 146 10.57 -9.47 -11.59
C LEU A 146 9.16 -9.96 -11.93
N CYS A 147 8.21 -9.03 -12.10
CA CYS A 147 6.79 -9.35 -12.31
C CYS A 147 6.50 -10.08 -13.63
N GLY A 148 7.47 -10.08 -14.56
CA GLY A 148 7.36 -10.72 -15.86
C GLY A 148 6.94 -9.77 -16.98
N LYS A 149 6.83 -8.47 -16.72
CA LYS A 149 6.55 -7.41 -17.70
C LYS A 149 7.44 -6.19 -17.45
N ASP A 150 7.71 -5.44 -18.50
CA ASP A 150 8.24 -4.07 -18.40
C ASP A 150 7.13 -3.12 -17.91
N ILE A 151 7.48 -1.91 -17.46
CA ILE A 151 6.50 -0.99 -16.88
C ILE A 151 5.39 -0.61 -17.86
N GLU A 152 5.73 -0.43 -19.14
CA GLU A 152 4.78 -0.05 -20.19
C GLU A 152 3.74 -1.16 -20.42
N ASP A 153 4.17 -2.42 -20.51
CA ASP A 153 3.30 -3.58 -20.70
C ASP A 153 2.40 -3.84 -19.48
N LEU A 154 2.95 -3.64 -18.28
CA LEU A 154 2.20 -3.77 -17.04
C LEU A 154 1.09 -2.71 -16.98
N LEU A 155 1.43 -1.43 -17.22
CA LEU A 155 0.47 -0.34 -17.26
C LEU A 155 -0.58 -0.55 -18.36
N GLY A 156 -0.16 -0.97 -19.55
CA GLY A 156 -1.06 -1.30 -20.64
C GLY A 156 -2.08 -2.37 -20.24
N SER A 157 -1.65 -3.40 -19.51
CA SER A 157 -2.53 -4.46 -18.99
C SER A 157 -3.52 -3.93 -17.95
N ILE A 158 -3.03 -3.14 -16.99
CA ILE A 158 -3.85 -2.54 -15.93
C ILE A 158 -4.92 -1.61 -16.53
N PHE A 159 -4.52 -0.77 -17.49
CA PHE A 159 -5.41 0.16 -18.19
C PHE A 159 -6.31 -0.50 -19.22
N GLN A 160 -6.26 -1.82 -19.42
CA GLN A 160 -7.26 -2.53 -20.22
C GLN A 160 -8.34 -3.18 -19.35
N ASP A 161 -8.06 -3.39 -18.06
CA ASP A 161 -8.99 -4.02 -17.12
C ASP A 161 -10.03 -3.03 -16.59
N ASP A 162 -11.30 -3.22 -16.96
CA ASP A 162 -12.39 -2.31 -16.60
C ASP A 162 -12.63 -2.18 -15.09
N MET A 163 -12.33 -3.23 -14.31
CA MET A 163 -12.48 -3.21 -12.86
C MET A 163 -11.36 -2.44 -12.18
N LEU A 164 -10.15 -2.43 -12.77
CA LEU A 164 -9.02 -1.65 -12.26
C LEU A 164 -9.07 -0.18 -12.72
N LYS A 165 -9.53 0.10 -13.95
CA LYS A 165 -9.65 1.47 -14.49
C LYS A 165 -10.45 2.40 -13.59
N GLY A 166 -11.51 1.89 -12.95
CA GLY A 166 -12.44 2.67 -12.12
C GLY A 166 -12.03 2.81 -10.66
N GLY A 167 -10.97 2.11 -10.23
CA GLY A 167 -10.51 2.10 -8.83
C GLY A 167 -9.03 2.44 -8.66
N ILE A 168 -8.38 3.02 -9.68
CA ILE A 168 -6.99 3.49 -9.62
C ILE A 168 -7.00 5.01 -9.73
N SER A 169 -6.62 5.68 -8.64
CA SER A 169 -6.24 7.09 -8.69
C SER A 169 -5.00 7.21 -9.57
N ARG A 170 -5.09 8.00 -10.65
CA ARG A 170 -3.98 8.25 -11.58
C ARG A 170 -2.90 9.10 -10.92
N CYS A 171 -2.06 8.49 -10.09
CA CYS A 171 -0.87 9.13 -9.52
C CYS A 171 0.29 8.13 -9.55
N LEU A 172 1.12 8.23 -10.58
CA LEU A 172 2.38 7.49 -10.68
C LEU A 172 3.48 8.36 -10.07
N MET A 173 4.04 7.92 -8.94
CA MET A 173 5.27 8.50 -8.41
C MET A 173 6.43 7.54 -8.71
N PRO A 174 7.50 7.98 -9.39
CA PRO A 174 8.71 7.17 -9.51
C PRO A 174 9.26 6.93 -8.10
N ALA A 175 9.50 5.68 -7.75
CA ALA A 175 10.08 5.29 -6.46
C ALA A 175 11.54 5.76 -6.39
N GLY A 176 11.75 7.01 -5.95
CA GLY A 176 13.06 7.57 -5.67
C GLY A 176 13.34 7.46 -4.17
N VAL A 177 14.36 6.66 -3.82
CA VAL A 177 14.97 6.49 -2.48
C VAL A 177 13.96 6.45 -1.33
N ALA A 178 13.64 5.24 -0.88
CA ALA A 178 12.94 4.93 0.35
C ALA A 178 13.35 5.91 1.47
N THR A 179 12.49 6.89 1.75
CA THR A 179 12.66 7.72 2.92
C THR A 179 12.16 6.87 4.07
N ARG A 180 13.11 6.23 4.77
CA ARG A 180 12.84 5.56 6.05
C ARG A 180 12.06 6.50 6.95
N ILE A 181 10.78 6.20 7.15
CA ILE A 181 10.18 6.42 8.45
C ILE A 181 10.40 5.10 9.17
N PHE A 182 11.29 5.15 10.16
CA PHE A 182 11.93 4.05 10.92
C PHE A 182 13.24 3.50 10.32
#